data_AF-A0A352X8H7-F1
#
_entry.id   AF-A0A352X8H7-F1
#
_cell.length_a   1.000
_cell.length_b   1.000
_cell.length_c   1.000
_cell.angle_alpha   90.00
_cell.angle_beta   90.00
_cell.angle_gamma   90.00
#
_symmetry.space_group_name_H-M   'P 1'
#
loop_
_entity.id
_entity.type
_entity.pdbx_description
1 polymer ?
#
loop_
_entity_poly.entity_id
_entity_poly.type
_entity_poly.pdbx_seq_one_letter_code
_entity_poly.pdbx_strand_id
1 'polypeptide(L)'
;MTMEHKAFILDYNAFREEISDSLQKALLTGDLDSLIDFINMNIDSLKDSYEGQPLDYSWETMIELKDAHQYGDFALTKFYNPAHSIGLGYEWEDIQNILSSELDETSLSMILGEPFGSENNYFDPGKMGSYFQSPEQVKKNWQIIQNLVKFKFKKIDNLSILIGMFQQAVAIEQGLYITF
;
A
#
# COMPACT_ATOMS: atom_id res chain seq x y z
N MET A 1 8.86 -19.28 3.52
CA MET A 1 9.14 -17.93 4.03
C MET A 1 7.79 -17.29 4.24
N THR A 2 7.55 -16.74 5.42
CA THR A 2 6.29 -16.05 5.72
C THR A 2 6.37 -14.64 5.13
N MET A 3 5.35 -14.21 4.40
CA MET A 3 5.29 -12.85 3.83
C MET A 3 5.03 -11.85 4.95
N GLU A 4 5.78 -10.75 4.98
CA GLU A 4 5.59 -9.69 5.98
C GLU A 4 4.57 -8.69 5.44
N HIS A 5 3.36 -8.65 6.02
CA HIS A 5 2.38 -7.67 5.58
C HIS A 5 2.76 -6.26 6.03
N LYS A 6 3.07 -5.40 5.08
CA LYS A 6 3.33 -3.98 5.30
C LYS A 6 2.12 -3.16 4.93
N ALA A 7 1.83 -2.16 5.74
CA ALA A 7 0.81 -1.17 5.46
C ALA A 7 1.31 0.19 5.86
N PHE A 8 1.02 1.19 5.04
CA PHE A 8 1.47 2.56 5.27
C PHE A 8 0.28 3.50 5.17
N ILE A 9 0.27 4.51 6.04
CA ILE A 9 -0.59 5.67 5.84
C ILE A 9 -0.21 6.31 4.51
N LEU A 10 -1.19 6.44 3.62
CA LEU A 10 -1.02 6.98 2.29
C LEU A 10 -1.82 8.27 2.16
N ASP A 11 -1.16 9.35 1.74
CA ASP A 11 -1.83 10.54 1.19
C ASP A 11 -2.47 10.20 -0.16
N TYR A 12 -3.61 9.52 -0.08
CA TYR A 12 -4.28 8.94 -1.24
C TYR A 12 -4.72 10.03 -2.20
N ASN A 13 -5.22 11.16 -1.70
CA ASN A 13 -5.71 12.24 -2.54
C ASN A 13 -4.56 12.89 -3.30
N ALA A 14 -3.44 13.21 -2.64
CA ALA A 14 -2.26 13.73 -3.32
C ALA A 14 -1.70 12.72 -4.33
N PHE A 15 -1.65 11.42 -3.99
CA PHE A 15 -1.28 10.37 -4.93
C PHE A 15 -2.16 10.38 -6.19
N ARG A 16 -3.48 10.46 -6.02
CA ARG A 16 -4.45 10.50 -7.12
C ARG A 16 -4.33 11.76 -7.97
N GLU A 17 -4.06 12.91 -7.35
CA GLU A 17 -3.97 14.19 -8.06
C GLU A 17 -2.65 14.36 -8.80
N GLU A 18 -1.54 13.88 -8.23
CA GLU A 18 -0.20 14.25 -8.70
C GLU A 18 0.46 13.20 -9.60
N ILE A 19 0.26 11.89 -9.34
CA ILE A 19 1.05 10.85 -10.02
C ILE A 19 0.22 9.72 -10.63
N SER A 20 -1.04 9.50 -10.20
CA SER A 20 -1.76 8.28 -10.59
C SER A 20 -1.92 8.14 -12.10
N ASP A 21 -2.19 9.23 -12.81
CA ASP A 21 -2.38 9.18 -14.27
C ASP A 21 -1.08 8.85 -15.01
N SER A 22 0.03 9.45 -14.58
CA SER A 22 1.37 9.17 -15.13
C SER A 22 1.79 7.73 -14.84
N LEU A 23 1.55 7.23 -13.63
CA LEU A 23 1.82 5.84 -13.28
C LEU A 23 0.97 4.87 -14.09
N GLN A 24 -0.33 5.15 -14.24
CA GLN A 24 -1.22 4.32 -15.04
C GLN A 24 -0.79 4.30 -16.51
N LYS A 25 -0.45 5.46 -17.08
CA LYS A 25 0.08 5.54 -18.45
C LYS A 25 1.36 4.72 -18.59
N ALA A 26 2.31 4.87 -17.68
CA ALA A 26 3.57 4.13 -17.69
C ALA A 26 3.35 2.61 -17.63
N LEU A 27 2.43 2.13 -16.79
CA LEU A 27 2.07 0.71 -16.72
C LEU A 27 1.43 0.19 -18.01
N LEU A 28 0.70 1.03 -18.74
CA LEU A 28 0.01 0.65 -19.98
C LEU A 28 0.93 0.69 -21.20
N THR A 29 1.79 1.70 -21.31
CA THR A 29 2.55 1.99 -22.54
C THR A 29 4.05 1.75 -22.41
N GLY A 30 4.57 1.62 -21.18
CA GLY A 30 6.00 1.61 -20.91
C GLY A 30 6.68 2.97 -21.09
N ASP A 31 5.90 4.05 -21.23
CA ASP A 31 6.42 5.43 -21.32
C ASP A 31 6.67 5.97 -19.91
N LEU A 32 7.95 6.17 -19.59
CA LEU A 32 8.42 6.48 -18.24
C LEU A 32 8.74 7.97 -18.05
N ASP A 33 8.72 8.77 -19.11
CA ASP A 33 9.25 10.14 -19.10
C ASP A 33 8.57 10.99 -18.01
N SER A 34 7.23 10.92 -17.93
CA SER A 34 6.47 11.65 -16.92
C SER A 34 6.73 11.18 -15.48
N LEU A 35 7.03 9.89 -15.27
CA LEU A 35 7.40 9.39 -13.94
C LEU A 35 8.80 9.86 -13.55
N ILE A 36 9.75 9.82 -14.48
CA ILE A 36 11.13 10.27 -14.26
C ILE A 36 11.15 11.77 -13.98
N ASP A 37 10.44 12.57 -14.76
CA ASP A 37 10.30 14.01 -14.54
C ASP A 37 9.71 14.31 -13.16
N PHE A 38 8.67 13.59 -12.77
CA PHE A 38 8.08 13.73 -11.44
C PHE A 38 9.10 13.42 -10.33
N ILE A 39 9.86 12.33 -10.44
CA ILE A 39 10.87 11.97 -9.44
C ILE A 39 11.94 13.06 -9.33
N ASN A 40 12.46 13.53 -10.46
CA ASN A 40 13.48 14.57 -10.49
C ASN A 40 12.99 15.90 -9.89
N MET A 41 11.74 16.27 -10.14
CA MET A 41 11.15 17.49 -9.57
C MET A 41 10.87 17.39 -8.07
N ASN A 42 10.76 16.18 -7.53
CA ASN A 42 10.35 15.94 -6.14
C ASN A 42 11.43 15.25 -5.29
N ILE A 43 12.65 15.10 -5.78
CA ILE A 43 13.71 14.26 -5.19
C ILE A 43 13.91 14.51 -3.69
N ASP A 44 13.88 15.77 -3.25
CA ASP A 44 14.07 16.18 -1.85
C ASP A 44 12.96 15.67 -0.90
N SER A 45 11.81 15.29 -1.44
CA SER A 45 10.66 14.76 -0.69
C SER A 45 10.54 13.23 -0.76
N LEU A 46 11.30 12.60 -1.65
CA LEU A 46 11.27 11.17 -1.88
C LEU A 46 12.24 10.42 -0.97
N LYS A 47 11.94 9.15 -0.77
CA LYS A 47 12.73 8.24 0.05
C LYS A 47 13.00 6.97 -0.74
N ASP A 48 14.02 6.25 -0.32
CA ASP A 48 14.24 4.87 -0.70
C ASP A 48 13.06 4.04 -0.20
N SER A 49 12.38 3.33 -1.11
CA SER A 49 11.24 2.47 -0.77
C SER A 49 11.64 1.26 0.09
N TYR A 50 12.90 0.85 0.04
CA TYR A 50 13.47 -0.27 0.79
C TYR A 50 14.03 0.16 2.15
N GLU A 51 14.80 1.25 2.19
CA GLU A 51 15.51 1.68 3.41
C GLU A 51 14.83 2.85 4.15
N GLY A 52 13.89 3.53 3.51
CA GLY A 52 13.22 4.73 4.05
C GLY A 52 14.11 5.96 4.19
N GLN A 53 15.37 5.90 3.73
CA GLN A 53 16.30 7.02 3.74
C GLN A 53 15.95 8.03 2.64
N PRO A 54 16.27 9.33 2.80
CA PRO A 54 16.09 10.31 1.72
C PRO A 54 16.82 9.88 0.45
N LEU A 55 16.19 10.08 -0.72
CA LEU A 55 16.86 9.88 -1.99
C LEU A 55 17.90 10.97 -2.24
N ASP A 56 18.97 10.60 -2.96
CA ASP A 56 19.94 11.55 -3.49
C ASP A 56 19.87 11.62 -5.03
N TYR A 57 20.68 12.49 -5.63
CA TYR A 57 20.70 12.66 -7.09
C TYR A 57 21.26 11.46 -7.87
N SER A 58 21.77 10.43 -7.18
CA SER A 58 22.19 9.16 -7.77
C SER A 58 21.13 8.06 -7.69
N TRP A 59 19.89 8.41 -7.29
CA TRP A 59 18.78 7.47 -7.12
C TRP A 59 18.56 6.52 -8.30
N GLU A 60 18.73 6.98 -9.55
CA GLU A 60 18.51 6.13 -10.72
C GLU A 60 19.45 4.92 -10.78
N THR A 61 20.61 4.99 -10.09
CA THR A 61 21.53 3.84 -9.99
C THR A 61 20.96 2.66 -9.20
N MET A 62 19.90 2.90 -8.40
CA MET A 62 19.18 1.86 -7.67
C MET A 62 18.09 1.18 -8.52
N ILE A 63 17.79 1.72 -9.71
CA ILE A 63 16.82 1.16 -10.65
C ILE A 63 17.49 0.10 -11.52
N GLU A 64 17.11 -1.17 -11.33
CA GLU A 64 17.69 -2.30 -12.07
C GLU A 64 16.95 -2.61 -13.39
N LEU A 65 15.63 -2.74 -13.32
CA LEU A 65 14.75 -3.17 -14.41
C LEU A 65 14.28 -2.01 -15.29
N LYS A 66 14.37 -0.78 -14.78
CA LYS A 66 13.95 0.44 -15.48
C LYS A 66 12.52 0.34 -16.03
N ASP A 67 11.60 -0.12 -15.19
CA ASP A 67 10.19 -0.30 -15.53
C ASP A 67 9.28 0.60 -14.68
N ALA A 68 8.01 0.72 -15.09
CA ALA A 68 7.02 1.54 -14.39
C ALA A 68 6.83 1.13 -12.92
N HIS A 69 7.18 -0.11 -12.57
CA HIS A 69 7.08 -0.62 -11.21
C HIS A 69 8.15 0.00 -10.31
N GLN A 70 9.43 -0.07 -10.69
CA GLN A 70 10.52 0.49 -9.87
C GLN A 70 10.45 2.02 -9.81
N TYR A 71 10.18 2.69 -10.94
CA TYR A 71 10.01 4.15 -10.91
C TYR A 71 8.77 4.56 -10.09
N GLY A 72 7.66 3.84 -10.25
CA GLY A 72 6.46 4.07 -9.46
C GLY A 72 6.68 3.87 -7.96
N ASP A 73 7.50 2.89 -7.58
CA ASP A 73 7.81 2.59 -6.17
C ASP A 73 8.52 3.77 -5.49
N PHE A 74 9.56 4.30 -6.12
CA PHE A 74 10.23 5.50 -5.61
C PHE A 74 9.31 6.73 -5.62
N ALA A 75 8.56 6.96 -6.69
CA ALA A 75 7.64 8.09 -6.77
C ALA A 75 6.56 8.03 -5.68
N LEU A 76 6.10 6.84 -5.33
CA LEU A 76 5.05 6.63 -4.32
C LEU A 76 5.50 7.05 -2.91
N THR A 77 6.81 6.98 -2.61
CA THR A 77 7.36 7.38 -1.30
C THR A 77 7.20 8.87 -0.95
N LYS A 78 6.74 9.70 -1.90
CA LYS A 78 6.26 11.06 -1.61
C LYS A 78 5.03 11.04 -0.70
N PHE A 79 4.17 10.05 -0.90
CA PHE A 79 2.81 10.01 -0.34
C PHE A 79 2.70 9.09 0.89
N TYR A 80 3.74 8.34 1.22
CA TYR A 80 3.81 7.54 2.44
C TYR A 80 5.23 7.56 3.02
N ASN A 81 5.40 7.05 4.24
CA ASN A 81 6.73 6.90 4.85
C ASN A 81 7.13 5.42 4.91
N PRO A 82 8.11 4.95 4.10
CA PRO A 82 8.56 3.56 4.10
C PRO A 82 9.13 3.09 5.44
N ALA A 83 9.64 4.02 6.28
CA ALA A 83 10.17 3.67 7.59
C ALA A 83 9.08 3.38 8.64
N HIS A 84 7.82 3.75 8.38
CA HIS A 84 6.73 3.69 9.37
C HIS A 84 5.59 2.78 8.91
N SER A 85 5.88 1.48 8.78
CA SER A 85 4.83 0.47 8.57
C SER A 85 3.93 0.36 9.81
N ILE A 86 2.63 0.36 9.57
CA ILE A 86 1.56 0.04 10.53
C ILE A 86 0.88 -1.29 10.18
N GLY A 87 1.52 -2.08 9.32
CA GLY A 87 1.01 -3.37 8.85
C GLY A 87 0.95 -4.44 9.92
N LEU A 88 0.42 -5.59 9.53
CA LEU A 88 0.24 -6.74 10.40
C LEU A 88 1.54 -7.53 10.59
N GLY A 89 2.59 -7.22 9.82
CA GLY A 89 3.88 -7.94 9.88
C GLY A 89 3.68 -9.43 9.60
N TYR A 90 4.34 -10.27 10.40
CA TYR A 90 4.24 -11.72 10.28
C TYR A 90 2.93 -12.31 10.85
N GLU A 91 2.15 -11.53 11.62
CA GLU A 91 0.83 -11.95 12.12
C GLU A 91 -0.21 -12.05 11.00
N TRP A 92 0.12 -11.58 9.79
CA TRP A 92 -0.75 -11.64 8.64
C TRP A 92 -1.20 -13.06 8.29
N GLU A 93 -0.31 -14.04 8.33
CA GLU A 93 -0.65 -15.42 7.97
C GLU A 93 -1.73 -15.97 8.93
N ASP A 94 -1.58 -15.71 10.23
CA ASP A 94 -2.55 -16.13 11.24
C ASP A 94 -3.88 -15.41 11.07
N ILE A 95 -3.86 -14.09 10.84
CA ILE A 95 -5.07 -13.29 10.60
C ILE A 95 -5.78 -13.76 9.32
N GLN A 96 -5.04 -13.99 8.23
CA GLN A 96 -5.58 -14.49 6.97
C GLN A 96 -6.22 -15.87 7.15
N ASN A 97 -5.58 -16.77 7.89
CA ASN A 97 -6.11 -18.11 8.16
C ASN A 97 -7.42 -18.04 8.97
N ILE A 98 -7.45 -17.21 10.01
CA ILE A 98 -8.65 -16.98 10.82
C ILE A 98 -9.79 -16.45 9.94
N LEU A 99 -9.53 -15.40 9.16
CA LEU A 99 -10.56 -14.76 8.35
C LEU A 99 -11.05 -15.68 7.23
N SER A 100 -10.15 -16.38 6.54
CA SER A 100 -10.52 -17.32 5.47
C SER A 100 -11.34 -18.51 5.99
N SER A 101 -11.15 -18.91 7.24
CA SER A 101 -11.93 -20.00 7.84
C SER A 101 -13.36 -19.59 8.25
N GLU A 102 -13.61 -18.30 8.42
CA GLU A 102 -14.79 -17.77 9.10
C GLU A 102 -15.57 -16.74 8.25
N LEU A 103 -15.00 -16.33 7.12
CA LEU A 103 -15.50 -15.34 6.19
C LEU A 103 -15.28 -15.78 4.73
N ASP A 104 -15.98 -15.11 3.82
CA ASP A 104 -15.79 -15.25 2.38
C ASP A 104 -14.52 -14.56 1.89
N GLU A 105 -14.02 -14.93 0.70
CA GLU A 105 -12.83 -14.31 0.08
C GLU A 105 -12.91 -12.78 -0.02
N THR A 106 -14.12 -12.23 -0.13
CA THR A 106 -14.40 -10.79 -0.09
C THR A 106 -13.96 -10.10 1.18
N SER A 107 -13.70 -10.83 2.26
CA SER A 107 -13.21 -10.25 3.51
C SER A 107 -11.70 -9.99 3.51
N LEU A 108 -10.92 -10.71 2.69
CA LEU A 108 -9.50 -10.42 2.52
C LEU A 108 -9.28 -9.14 1.70
N SER A 109 -10.10 -8.92 0.67
CA SER A 109 -10.04 -7.67 -0.10
C SER A 109 -10.42 -6.44 0.74
N MET A 110 -11.22 -6.60 1.80
CA MET A 110 -11.47 -5.50 2.75
C MET A 110 -10.23 -5.09 3.54
N ILE A 111 -9.29 -6.02 3.76
CA ILE A 111 -8.04 -5.74 4.47
C ILE A 111 -7.00 -5.20 3.52
N LEU A 112 -6.87 -5.79 2.34
CA LEU A 112 -5.85 -5.42 1.36
C LEU A 112 -6.21 -4.15 0.60
N GLY A 113 -7.47 -4.01 0.20
CA GLY A 113 -7.90 -2.97 -0.74
C GLY A 113 -7.90 -3.45 -2.18
N GLU A 114 -7.74 -2.51 -3.10
CA GLU A 114 -7.83 -2.76 -4.54
C GLU A 114 -6.45 -2.60 -5.21
N PRO A 115 -6.13 -3.43 -6.21
CA PRO A 115 -4.92 -3.23 -6.98
C PRO A 115 -5.04 -1.96 -7.84
N PHE A 116 -3.92 -1.25 -8.03
CA PHE A 116 -3.87 -0.08 -8.91
C PHE A 116 -3.37 -0.47 -10.30
N GLY A 117 -4.06 -0.07 -11.37
CA GLY A 117 -3.66 -0.36 -12.75
C GLY A 117 -4.79 -0.93 -13.59
N SER A 118 -4.46 -1.73 -14.61
CA SER A 118 -5.43 -2.43 -15.45
C SER A 118 -5.37 -3.93 -15.22
N GLU A 119 -6.40 -4.67 -15.66
CA GLU A 119 -6.59 -6.11 -15.40
C GLU A 119 -5.37 -6.99 -15.67
N ASN A 120 -4.49 -6.57 -16.60
CA ASN A 120 -3.27 -7.31 -16.95
C ASN A 120 -1.97 -6.63 -16.50
N ASN A 121 -2.01 -5.35 -16.10
CA ASN A 121 -0.84 -4.54 -15.74
C ASN A 121 -1.11 -3.78 -14.44
N TYR A 122 -1.20 -4.51 -13.33
CA TYR A 122 -1.28 -3.92 -12.00
C TYR A 122 0.08 -3.44 -11.53
N PHE A 123 0.08 -2.34 -10.77
CA PHE A 123 1.25 -1.84 -10.07
C PHE A 123 1.63 -2.79 -8.93
N ASP A 124 2.67 -3.59 -9.18
CA ASP A 124 3.23 -4.55 -8.24
C ASP A 124 4.77 -4.46 -8.23
N PRO A 125 5.35 -3.54 -7.45
CA PRO A 125 6.80 -3.34 -7.41
C PRO A 125 7.56 -4.51 -6.79
N GLY A 126 7.02 -5.10 -5.72
CA GLY A 126 7.60 -6.25 -5.03
C GLY A 126 7.32 -7.60 -5.70
N LYS A 127 6.41 -7.67 -6.69
CA LYS A 127 5.92 -8.92 -7.31
C LYS A 127 5.24 -9.87 -6.31
N MET A 128 4.73 -9.31 -5.22
CA MET A 128 4.05 -10.04 -4.13
C MET A 128 2.66 -9.46 -3.84
N GLY A 129 2.22 -8.46 -4.60
CA GLY A 129 0.97 -7.77 -4.40
C GLY A 129 1.16 -6.36 -3.84
N SER A 130 0.34 -5.45 -4.34
CA SER A 130 0.34 -4.04 -3.94
C SER A 130 -1.08 -3.50 -4.11
N TYR A 131 -1.60 -2.96 -3.01
CA TYR A 131 -3.02 -2.64 -2.87
C TYR A 131 -3.20 -1.27 -2.24
N PHE A 132 -4.29 -0.62 -2.60
CA PHE A 132 -4.60 0.74 -2.21
C PHE A 132 -6.01 0.80 -1.64
N GLN A 133 -6.17 1.59 -0.60
CA GLN A 133 -7.48 1.98 -0.08
C GLN A 133 -7.58 3.49 0.01
N SER A 134 -8.65 4.05 -0.56
CA SER A 134 -9.01 5.45 -0.34
C SER A 134 -9.47 5.66 1.10
N PRO A 135 -9.48 6.91 1.62
CA PRO A 135 -10.00 7.21 2.95
C PRO A 135 -11.44 6.70 3.17
N GLU A 136 -12.29 6.76 2.13
CA GLU A 136 -13.67 6.25 2.17
C GLU A 136 -13.70 4.73 2.26
N GLN A 137 -12.85 4.04 1.49
CA GLN A 137 -12.71 2.58 1.57
C GLN A 137 -12.22 2.15 2.95
N VAL A 138 -11.19 2.81 3.49
CA VAL A 138 -10.69 2.56 4.85
C VAL A 138 -11.82 2.72 5.87
N LYS A 139 -12.57 3.83 5.83
CA LYS A 139 -13.70 4.08 6.75
C LYS A 139 -14.79 3.01 6.64
N LYS A 140 -15.16 2.63 5.41
CA LYS A 140 -16.16 1.59 5.14
C LYS A 140 -15.70 0.22 5.65
N ASN A 141 -14.49 -0.20 5.30
CA ASN A 141 -13.92 -1.48 5.66
C ASN A 141 -13.72 -1.58 7.18
N TRP A 142 -13.30 -0.48 7.82
CA TRP A 142 -13.19 -0.40 9.26
C TRP A 142 -14.50 -0.71 9.99
N GLN A 143 -15.62 -0.13 9.55
CA GLN A 143 -16.93 -0.41 10.15
C GLN A 143 -17.32 -1.89 10.05
N ILE A 144 -17.01 -2.52 8.92
CA ILE A 144 -17.28 -3.95 8.72
C ILE A 144 -16.40 -4.78 9.66
N ILE A 145 -15.09 -4.51 9.69
CA ILE A 145 -14.13 -5.21 10.54
C ILE A 145 -14.49 -5.07 12.02
N GLN A 146 -14.86 -3.87 12.49
CA GLN A 146 -15.30 -3.66 13.88
C GLN A 146 -16.48 -4.54 14.25
N ASN A 147 -17.48 -4.65 13.36
CA ASN A 147 -18.63 -5.50 13.59
C ASN A 147 -18.21 -6.98 13.62
N LEU A 148 -17.37 -7.42 12.68
CA LEU A 148 -16.85 -8.79 12.66
C LEU A 148 -16.11 -9.14 13.95
N VAL A 149 -15.18 -8.29 14.40
CA VAL A 149 -14.42 -8.54 15.63
C VAL A 149 -15.34 -8.58 16.85
N LYS A 150 -16.29 -7.63 16.97
CA LYS A 150 -17.21 -7.54 18.11
C LYS A 150 -18.16 -8.72 18.22
N PHE A 151 -18.64 -9.25 17.11
CA PHE A 151 -19.68 -10.29 17.09
C PHE A 151 -19.14 -11.71 16.93
N LYS A 152 -18.07 -11.92 16.16
CA LYS A 152 -17.51 -13.25 15.88
C LYS A 152 -16.25 -13.58 16.67
N PHE A 153 -15.40 -12.60 16.98
CA PHE A 153 -14.02 -12.87 17.40
C PHE A 153 -13.59 -12.23 18.73
N LYS A 154 -14.50 -12.15 19.70
CA LYS A 154 -14.30 -11.50 21.02
C LYS A 154 -13.05 -11.90 21.83
N LYS A 155 -12.25 -12.89 21.40
CA LYS A 155 -11.13 -13.47 22.14
C LYS A 155 -9.85 -13.70 21.31
N ILE A 156 -9.74 -13.12 20.13
CA ILE A 156 -8.52 -13.29 19.32
C ILE A 156 -7.60 -12.09 19.53
N ASP A 157 -6.50 -12.31 20.25
CA ASP A 157 -5.53 -11.27 20.61
C ASP A 157 -4.89 -10.61 19.37
N ASN A 158 -4.69 -11.38 18.29
CA ASN A 158 -4.06 -10.92 17.03
C ASN A 158 -4.94 -9.92 16.24
N LEU A 159 -6.25 -9.82 16.54
CA LEU A 159 -7.13 -8.83 15.89
C LEU A 159 -6.92 -7.41 16.42
N SER A 160 -6.23 -7.24 17.54
CA SER A 160 -5.88 -5.92 18.08
C SER A 160 -4.96 -5.13 17.14
N ILE A 161 -4.04 -5.81 16.45
CA ILE A 161 -3.13 -5.20 15.48
C ILE A 161 -3.90 -4.78 14.22
N LEU A 162 -4.81 -5.63 13.73
CA LEU A 162 -5.72 -5.29 12.62
C LEU A 162 -6.58 -4.06 12.94
N ILE A 163 -7.14 -4.02 14.15
CA ILE A 163 -7.88 -2.86 14.66
C ILE A 163 -6.98 -1.62 14.68
N GLY A 164 -5.77 -1.74 15.22
CA GLY A 164 -4.81 -0.65 15.33
C GLY A 164 -4.43 -0.05 13.97
N MET A 165 -4.25 -0.88 12.94
CA MET A 165 -3.95 -0.44 11.57
C MET A 165 -5.07 0.45 11.00
N PHE A 166 -6.31 -0.05 11.00
CA PHE A 166 -7.46 0.71 10.47
C PHE A 166 -7.77 1.94 11.31
N GLN A 167 -7.71 1.84 12.64
CA GLN A 167 -7.99 2.94 13.54
C GLN A 167 -7.04 4.13 13.31
N GLN A 168 -5.76 3.86 13.04
CA GLN A 168 -4.79 4.91 12.74
C GLN A 168 -5.16 5.66 11.46
N ALA A 169 -5.42 4.96 10.35
CA ALA A 169 -5.78 5.59 9.08
C ALA A 169 -7.11 6.36 9.14
N VAL A 170 -8.12 5.81 9.83
CA VAL A 170 -9.40 6.50 10.06
C VAL A 170 -9.23 7.77 10.87
N ALA A 171 -8.41 7.75 11.93
CA ALA A 171 -8.24 8.88 12.84
C ALA A 171 -7.64 10.12 12.17
N ILE A 172 -6.82 9.92 11.13
CA ILE A 172 -6.17 10.99 10.37
C ILE A 172 -6.81 11.21 8.99
N GLU A 173 -7.90 10.48 8.69
CA GLU A 173 -8.65 10.54 7.44
C GLU A 173 -7.82 10.29 6.17
N GLN A 174 -6.86 9.36 6.26
CA GLN A 174 -5.97 9.00 5.15
C GLN A 174 -6.26 7.62 4.59
N GLY A 175 -5.70 7.34 3.41
CA GLY A 175 -5.75 6.04 2.78
C GLY A 175 -4.72 5.06 3.35
N LEU A 176 -4.72 3.85 2.79
CA LEU A 176 -3.71 2.83 3.06
C LEU A 176 -3.03 2.40 1.77
N TYR A 177 -1.72 2.23 1.83
CA TYR A 177 -0.93 1.48 0.86
C TYR A 177 -0.46 0.16 1.50
N ILE A 178 -0.73 -0.98 0.88
CA ILE A 178 -0.46 -2.31 1.43
C ILE A 178 0.40 -3.11 0.46
N THR A 179 1.44 -3.76 0.97
CA THR A 179 2.38 -4.59 0.20
C THR A 179 3.07 -5.62 1.10
N PHE A 180 4.01 -6.42 0.56
CA PHE A 180 4.61 -7.59 1.22
C PHE A 180 6.13 -7.64 1.05
#